data_AF-A0A7V3HK41-F1
#
_entry.id   AF-A0A7V3HK41-F1
#
_cell.length_a   1.000
_cell.length_b   1.000
_cell.length_c   1.000
_cell.angle_alpha   90.00
_cell.angle_beta   90.00
_cell.angle_gamma   90.00
#
_symmetry.space_group_name_H-M   'P 1'
#
loop_
_entity.id
_entity.type
_entity.pdbx_description
1 polymer ?
#
loop_
_entity_poly.entity_id
_entity_poly.type
_entity_poly.pdbx_seq_one_letter_code
_entity_poly.pdbx_strand_id
1 'polypeptide(L)'
;MGMLVLGLRYLLLSLLLLTVGVVLLALWLDRRRAERRAAETFADPALHAVLERAPFGWMVLESAERYVYANEYARRLLDLPASSGPIPAVEWGFYLDDDRADIRLGRAPEGRYRVLRLPSGKVARWWLMSGQRWDY
;
A
#
# COMPACT_ATOMS: atom_id res chain seq x y z
N MET A 1 -0.40 42.26 -32.90
CA MET A 1 -0.58 40.80 -32.63
C MET A 1 0.44 40.18 -31.66
N GLY A 2 1.50 40.88 -31.20
CA GLY A 2 2.50 40.29 -30.29
C GLY A 2 2.10 40.17 -28.81
N MET A 3 1.33 41.12 -28.26
CA MET A 3 0.95 41.13 -26.84
C MET A 3 -0.09 40.06 -26.46
N LEU A 4 -1.03 39.74 -27.36
CA LEU A 4 -2.05 38.71 -27.14
C LEU A 4 -1.45 37.30 -27.09
N VAL A 5 -0.47 37.02 -27.95
CA VAL A 5 0.23 35.73 -27.97
C VAL A 5 1.11 35.55 -26.73
N LEU A 6 1.76 36.64 -26.28
CA LEU A 6 2.53 36.63 -25.04
C LEU A 6 1.62 36.36 -23.81
N GLY A 7 0.50 37.08 -23.70
CA GLY A 7 -0.46 36.91 -22.62
C GLY A 7 -1.08 35.51 -22.55
N LEU A 8 -1.47 34.96 -23.71
CA LEU A 8 -2.00 33.60 -23.80
C LEU A 8 -0.96 32.55 -23.38
N ARG A 9 0.30 32.72 -23.79
CA ARG A 9 1.39 31.83 -23.40
C ARG A 9 1.63 31.84 -21.89
N TYR A 10 1.60 33.01 -21.25
CA TYR A 10 1.74 33.11 -19.79
C TYR A 10 0.52 32.57 -19.04
N LEU A 11 -0.69 32.73 -19.58
CA LEU A 11 -1.91 32.13 -19.02
C LEU A 11 -1.84 30.60 -19.06
N LEU A 12 -1.48 30.02 -20.22
CA LEU A 12 -1.31 28.58 -20.38
C LEU A 12 -0.20 28.03 -19.47
N LEU A 13 0.93 28.73 -19.37
CA LEU A 13 2.04 28.33 -18.50
C LEU A 13 1.65 28.39 -17.03
N SER A 14 0.96 29.44 -16.60
CA SER A 14 0.45 29.57 -15.22
C SER A 14 -0.56 28.47 -14.90
N LEU A 15 -1.46 28.16 -15.83
CA LEU A 15 -2.43 27.08 -15.68
C LEU A 15 -1.74 25.71 -15.57
N LEU A 16 -0.73 25.45 -16.41
CA LEU A 16 0.07 24.23 -16.35
C LEU A 16 0.83 24.11 -15.02
N LEU A 17 1.45 25.18 -14.55
CA LEU A 17 2.15 25.19 -13.27
C LEU A 17 1.19 24.96 -12.11
N LEU A 18 -0.02 25.53 -12.18
CA LEU A 18 -1.05 25.34 -11.16
C LEU A 18 -1.52 23.88 -11.11
N THR A 19 -1.76 23.24 -12.26
CA THR A 19 -2.16 21.81 -12.29
C THR A 19 -1.06 20.90 -11.79
N VAL A 20 0.19 21.11 -12.20
CA VAL A 20 1.34 20.35 -11.67
C VAL A 20 1.48 20.56 -10.17
N GLY A 21 1.34 21.79 -9.69
CA GLY A 21 1.37 22.12 -8.26
C GLY A 21 0.30 21.39 -7.45
N VAL A 22 -0.94 21.36 -7.94
CA VAL A 22 -2.05 20.64 -7.30
C VAL A 22 -1.79 19.13 -7.26
N VAL A 23 -1.30 18.54 -8.37
CA VAL A 23 -0.97 17.11 -8.43
C VAL A 23 0.14 16.77 -7.43
N LEU A 24 1.22 17.55 -7.40
CA LEU A 24 2.32 17.34 -6.46
C LEU A 24 1.86 17.50 -5.01
N LEU A 25 1.02 18.50 -4.71
CA LEU A 25 0.47 18.70 -3.37
C LEU A 25 -0.42 17.53 -2.95
N ALA A 26 -1.26 17.02 -3.85
CA ALA A 26 -2.09 15.85 -3.58
C ALA A 26 -1.24 14.60 -3.29
N LEU A 27 -0.21 14.34 -4.10
CA LEU A 27 0.73 13.24 -3.87
C LEU A 27 1.49 13.39 -2.54
N TRP A 28 1.92 14.60 -2.21
CA TRP A 28 2.62 14.86 -0.96
C TRP A 28 1.72 14.66 0.27
N LEU A 29 0.48 15.15 0.20
CA LEU A 29 -0.51 14.93 1.26
C LEU A 29 -0.85 13.45 1.43
N ASP A 30 -0.97 12.70 0.33
CA ASP A 30 -1.24 11.27 0.39
C ASP A 30 -0.07 10.50 1.02
N ARG A 31 1.18 10.80 0.62
CA ARG A 31 2.39 10.23 1.24
C ARG A 31 2.48 10.56 2.73
N ARG A 32 2.24 11.81 3.11
CA ARG A 32 2.29 12.23 4.52
C ARG A 32 1.20 11.57 5.36
N ARG A 33 0.02 11.33 4.78
CA ARG A 33 -1.06 10.57 5.44
C ARG A 33 -0.69 9.10 5.58
N ALA A 34 -0.06 8.50 4.58
CA ALA A 34 0.44 7.12 4.65
C ALA A 34 1.51 6.95 5.74
N GLU A 35 2.45 7.89 5.85
CA GLU A 35 3.47 7.89 6.91
C GLU A 35 2.87 8.02 8.30
N ARG A 36 1.87 8.90 8.48
CA ARG A 36 1.16 9.02 9.76
C ARG A 36 0.44 7.73 10.15
N ARG A 37 -0.25 7.08 9.22
CA ARG A 37 -0.92 5.79 9.47
C ARG A 37 0.09 4.68 9.78
N ALA A 38 1.23 4.67 9.10
CA ALA A 38 2.31 3.74 9.42
C ALA A 38 2.87 3.97 10.83
N ALA A 39 3.05 5.23 11.25
CA ALA A 39 3.46 5.58 12.61
C ALA A 39 2.39 5.22 13.66
N GLU A 40 1.10 5.27 13.31
CA GLU A 40 0.02 4.76 14.17
C GLU A 40 0.01 3.22 14.23
N THR A 41 0.42 2.56 13.14
CA THR A 41 0.49 1.10 13.05
C THR A 41 1.67 0.53 13.85
N PHE A 42 2.77 1.26 13.94
CA PHE A 42 3.98 0.85 14.67
C PHE A 42 4.26 1.82 15.82
N ALA A 43 4.09 1.35 17.06
CA ALA A 43 4.43 2.12 18.26
C ALA A 43 5.92 2.49 18.34
N ASP A 44 6.80 1.72 17.68
CA ASP A 44 8.25 1.94 17.65
C ASP A 44 8.75 2.30 16.23
N PRO A 45 9.27 3.53 16.03
CA PRO A 45 9.89 3.95 14.78
C PRO A 45 11.09 3.09 14.36
N ALA A 46 11.83 2.51 15.32
CA ALA A 46 12.96 1.64 15.03
C ALA A 46 12.49 0.32 14.40
N LEU A 47 11.41 -0.26 14.93
CA LEU A 47 10.78 -1.46 14.35
C LEU A 47 10.31 -1.20 12.91
N HIS A 48 9.68 -0.05 12.66
CA HIS A 48 9.27 0.33 11.31
C HIS A 48 10.47 0.41 10.35
N ALA A 49 11.57 1.04 10.77
CA ALA A 49 12.79 1.15 9.95
C ALA A 49 13.44 -0.21 9.65
N VAL A 50 13.38 -1.15 10.59
CA VAL A 50 13.85 -2.53 10.39
C VAL A 50 12.95 -3.27 9.39
N LEU A 51 11.63 -3.17 9.55
CA LEU A 51 10.66 -3.82 8.66
C LEU A 51 10.72 -3.29 7.22
N GLU A 52 10.98 -1.99 7.03
CA GLU A 52 11.15 -1.40 5.69
C GLU A 52 12.32 -2.02 4.92
N ARG A 53 13.38 -2.44 5.61
CA ARG A 53 14.59 -3.03 5.00
C ARG A 53 14.63 -4.54 5.09
N ALA A 54 13.59 -5.17 5.63
CA ALA A 54 13.56 -6.61 5.84
C ALA A 54 13.54 -7.37 4.50
N PRO A 55 14.25 -8.51 4.39
CA PRO A 55 14.29 -9.34 3.17
C PRO A 55 13.02 -10.21 3.03
N PHE A 56 11.88 -9.74 3.53
CA PHE A 56 10.58 -10.40 3.41
C PHE A 56 9.47 -9.36 3.32
N GLY A 57 8.35 -9.75 2.71
CA GLY A 57 7.20 -8.87 2.57
C GLY A 57 6.40 -8.81 3.86
N TRP A 58 6.15 -7.61 4.37
CA TRP A 58 5.23 -7.38 5.48
C TRP A 58 4.13 -6.42 5.04
N MET A 59 2.87 -6.80 5.30
CA MET A 59 1.70 -5.99 4.98
C MET A 59 0.69 -6.07 6.14
N VAL A 60 0.17 -4.92 6.56
CA VAL A 60 -0.86 -4.82 7.59
C VAL A 60 -2.17 -4.40 6.95
N LEU A 61 -3.19 -5.23 7.16
CA LEU A 61 -4.54 -5.03 6.63
C LEU A 61 -5.39 -4.31 7.67
N GLU A 62 -6.12 -3.29 7.24
CA GLU A 62 -7.15 -2.64 8.07
C GLU A 62 -8.52 -3.26 7.81
N SER A 63 -8.83 -3.56 6.55
CA SER A 63 -10.14 -4.06 6.14
C SER A 63 -10.05 -5.00 4.94
N ALA A 64 -11.20 -5.50 4.47
CA ALA A 64 -11.34 -6.29 3.23
C ALA A 64 -10.68 -5.62 2.02
N GLU A 65 -10.76 -4.30 1.98
CA GLU A 65 -10.49 -3.53 0.78
C GLU A 65 -9.22 -2.69 0.92
N ARG A 66 -8.58 -2.68 2.10
CA ARG A 66 -7.51 -1.73 2.39
C ARG A 66 -6.40 -2.29 3.26
N TYR A 67 -5.17 -1.96 2.85
CA TYR A 67 -3.98 -2.12 3.66
C TYR A 67 -3.47 -0.75 4.14
N VAL A 68 -3.06 -0.69 5.41
CA VAL A 68 -2.51 0.52 6.04
C VAL A 68 -1.00 0.59 5.98
N TYR A 69 -0.36 -0.55 5.75
CA TYR A 69 1.08 -0.64 5.64
C TYR A 69 1.50 -1.79 4.72
N ALA A 70 2.49 -1.56 3.87
CA ALA A 70 3.24 -2.56 3.11
C ALA A 70 4.68 -2.07 2.96
N ASN A 71 5.63 -2.88 3.43
CA ASN A 71 7.05 -2.54 3.33
C ASN A 71 7.53 -2.57 1.88
N GLU A 72 8.72 -2.00 1.62
CA GLU A 72 9.27 -1.94 0.26
C GLU A 72 9.32 -3.30 -0.45
N TYR A 73 9.69 -4.37 0.27
CA TYR A 73 9.74 -5.71 -0.29
C TYR A 73 8.36 -6.24 -0.68
N ALA A 74 7.35 -6.10 0.18
CA ALA A 74 5.96 -6.49 -0.12
C ALA A 74 5.43 -5.75 -1.33
N ARG A 75 5.69 -4.44 -1.44
CA ARG A 75 5.27 -3.66 -2.60
C ARG A 75 5.88 -4.16 -3.90
N ARG A 76 7.18 -4.43 -3.91
CA ARG A 76 7.88 -4.97 -5.09
C ARG A 76 7.45 -6.41 -5.43
N LEU A 77 7.08 -7.20 -4.42
CA LEU A 77 6.64 -8.58 -4.61
C LEU A 77 5.23 -8.63 -5.17
N LEU A 78 4.31 -7.88 -4.58
CA LEU A 78 2.87 -7.87 -4.87
C LEU A 78 2.44 -6.81 -5.90
N ASP A 79 3.41 -6.05 -6.42
CA ASP A 79 3.23 -4.95 -7.38
C ASP A 79 2.29 -3.84 -6.84
N LEU A 80 2.51 -3.44 -5.58
CA LEU A 80 1.71 -2.40 -4.93
C LEU A 80 2.29 -1.01 -5.23
N PRO A 81 1.45 -0.03 -5.61
CA PRO A 81 1.91 1.31 -6.00
C PRO A 81 2.38 2.17 -4.82
N ALA A 82 1.91 1.88 -3.60
CA ALA A 82 2.15 2.71 -2.42
C ALA A 82 2.29 1.87 -1.14
N SER A 83 2.82 2.47 -0.06
CA SER A 83 2.96 1.83 1.26
C SER A 83 1.64 1.67 2.00
N SER A 84 0.57 2.35 1.58
CA SER A 84 -0.79 2.15 2.08
C SER A 84 -1.75 2.39 0.92
N GLY A 85 -2.90 1.72 0.90
CA GLY A 85 -3.83 1.88 -0.21
C GLY A 85 -4.92 0.80 -0.27
N PRO A 86 -5.76 0.86 -1.30
CA PRO A 86 -6.73 -0.19 -1.56
C PRO A 86 -6.02 -1.49 -1.97
N ILE A 87 -6.60 -2.63 -1.61
CA ILE A 87 -6.15 -3.93 -2.08
C ILE A 87 -6.52 -4.03 -3.57
N PRO A 88 -5.55 -4.27 -4.48
CA PRO A 88 -5.82 -4.34 -5.89
C PRO A 88 -6.65 -5.58 -6.24
N ALA A 89 -7.57 -5.44 -7.20
CA ALA A 89 -8.39 -6.53 -7.72
C ALA A 89 -7.60 -7.40 -8.71
N VAL A 90 -6.52 -8.03 -8.23
CA VAL A 90 -5.65 -8.95 -8.97
C VAL A 90 -5.73 -10.35 -8.37
N GLU A 91 -5.18 -11.35 -9.07
CA GLU A 91 -5.33 -12.78 -8.71
C GLU A 91 -5.02 -13.08 -7.24
N TRP A 92 -3.95 -12.49 -6.67
CA TRP A 92 -3.59 -12.73 -5.27
C TRP A 92 -4.58 -12.12 -4.27
N GLY A 93 -5.34 -11.10 -4.66
CA GLY A 93 -6.40 -10.50 -3.85
C GLY A 93 -7.53 -11.50 -3.56
N PHE A 94 -7.89 -12.34 -4.54
CA PHE A 94 -8.89 -13.39 -4.33
C PHE A 94 -8.42 -14.43 -3.30
N TYR A 95 -7.15 -14.84 -3.36
CA TYR A 95 -6.59 -15.77 -2.38
C TYR A 95 -6.52 -15.18 -0.97
N LEU A 96 -6.28 -13.87 -0.86
CA LEU A 96 -6.36 -13.17 0.41
C LEU A 96 -7.77 -13.24 0.99
N ASP A 97 -8.81 -13.02 0.19
CA ASP A 97 -10.19 -13.08 0.64
C ASP A 97 -10.60 -14.48 1.12
N ASP A 98 -10.20 -15.53 0.39
CA ASP A 98 -10.37 -16.92 0.80
C ASP A 98 -9.67 -17.21 2.13
N ASP A 99 -8.41 -16.77 2.27
CA ASP A 99 -7.63 -16.97 3.49
C ASP A 99 -8.25 -16.26 4.69
N ARG A 100 -8.81 -15.07 4.48
CA ARG A 100 -9.55 -14.33 5.51
C ARG A 100 -10.87 -14.98 5.85
N ALA A 101 -11.58 -15.53 4.88
CA ALA A 101 -12.82 -16.25 5.12
C ALA A 101 -12.56 -17.46 6.02
N ASP A 102 -11.50 -18.23 5.73
CA ASP A 102 -11.15 -19.39 6.54
C ASP A 102 -10.67 -19.03 7.97
N ILE A 103 -9.93 -17.93 8.14
CA ILE A 103 -9.59 -17.41 9.48
C ILE A 103 -10.86 -16.97 10.23
N ARG A 104 -11.76 -16.22 9.58
CA ARG A 104 -13.03 -15.73 10.18
C ARG A 104 -13.96 -16.87 10.59
N LEU A 105 -14.01 -17.94 9.80
CA LEU A 105 -14.80 -19.14 10.07
C LEU A 105 -14.14 -20.06 11.11
N GLY A 106 -12.98 -19.68 11.67
CA GLY A 106 -12.27 -20.49 12.66
C GLY A 106 -11.63 -21.76 12.10
N ARG A 107 -11.57 -21.91 10.77
CA ARG A 107 -10.93 -23.05 10.10
C ARG A 107 -9.41 -22.98 10.15
N ALA A 108 -8.87 -21.78 10.35
CA ALA A 108 -7.44 -21.50 10.44
C ALA A 108 -7.14 -20.53 11.61
N PRO A 109 -7.33 -20.96 12.88
CA PRO A 109 -7.24 -20.08 14.06
C PRO A 109 -5.82 -19.59 14.36
N GLU A 110 -4.80 -20.25 13.84
CA GLU A 110 -3.38 -19.86 13.94
C GLU A 110 -2.92 -18.97 12.78
N GLY A 111 -3.80 -18.74 11.81
CA GLY A 111 -3.45 -18.17 10.52
C GLY A 111 -3.38 -19.22 9.42
N ARG A 112 -3.18 -18.75 8.19
CA ARG A 112 -3.17 -19.57 6.98
C ARG A 112 -1.87 -19.39 6.22
N TYR A 113 -1.23 -20.51 5.94
CA TYR A 113 -0.08 -20.59 5.05
C TYR A 113 -0.53 -21.00 3.65
N ARG A 114 0.06 -20.35 2.63
CA ARG A 114 -0.12 -20.74 1.23
C ARG A 114 1.13 -20.44 0.42
N VAL A 115 1.35 -21.21 -0.63
CA VAL A 115 2.32 -20.88 -1.68
C VAL A 115 1.54 -20.35 -2.88
N LEU A 116 1.83 -19.12 -3.28
CA LEU A 116 1.14 -18.38 -4.33
C LEU A 116 2.03 -18.21 -5.55
N ARG A 117 1.49 -18.44 -6.75
CA ARG A 117 2.09 -17.92 -7.98
C ARG A 117 1.52 -16.54 -8.22
N LEU A 118 2.41 -15.57 -8.38
CA LEU A 118 2.04 -14.18 -8.61
C LEU A 118 1.95 -13.90 -10.11
N PRO A 119 1.17 -12.89 -10.55
CA PRO A 119 1.11 -12.49 -11.95
C PRO A 119 2.48 -12.14 -12.55
N SER A 120 3.43 -11.71 -11.72
CA SER A 120 4.82 -11.45 -12.10
C SER A 120 5.63 -12.72 -12.44
N GLY A 121 5.02 -13.91 -12.36
CA GLY A 121 5.68 -15.21 -12.55
C GLY A 121 6.47 -15.69 -11.32
N LYS A 122 6.58 -14.86 -10.27
CA LYS A 122 7.26 -15.21 -9.02
C LYS A 122 6.41 -16.16 -8.17
N VAL A 123 7.06 -16.94 -7.32
CA VAL A 123 6.42 -17.75 -6.30
C VAL A 123 6.63 -17.10 -4.94
N ALA A 124 5.53 -16.82 -4.22
CA ALA A 124 5.56 -16.26 -2.88
C ALA A 124 5.11 -17.30 -1.85
N ARG A 125 5.85 -17.40 -0.75
CA ARG A 125 5.36 -18.04 0.47
C ARG A 125 4.63 -16.99 1.28
N TRP A 126 3.36 -17.25 1.53
CA TRP A 126 2.43 -16.32 2.12
C TRP A 126 1.94 -16.88 3.45
N TRP A 127 1.90 -16.02 4.47
CA TRP A 127 1.31 -16.33 5.75
C TRP A 127 0.36 -15.19 6.14
N LEU A 128 -0.90 -15.53 6.40
CA LEU A 128 -1.89 -14.60 6.91
C LEU A 128 -2.21 -14.94 8.37
N MET A 129 -2.19 -13.95 9.26
CA MET A 129 -2.50 -14.10 10.68
C MET A 129 -3.52 -13.06 11.12
N SER A 130 -4.34 -13.38 12.13
CA SER A 130 -5.25 -12.40 12.72
C SER A 130 -4.52 -11.54 13.75
N GLY A 131 -4.79 -10.23 13.77
CA GLY A 131 -4.22 -9.30 14.75
C GLY A 131 -4.78 -9.47 16.17
N GLN A 132 -5.89 -10.19 16.33
CA GLN A 132 -6.58 -10.41 17.61
C GLN A 132 -5.84 -11.37 18.57
N ARG A 133 -4.72 -11.97 18.16
CA ARG A 133 -4.03 -13.02 18.94
C ARG A 133 -2.82 -12.51 19.75
N TRP A 134 -2.62 -11.20 19.85
CA TRP A 134 -1.49 -10.62 20.61
C TRP A 134 -1.79 -10.35 22.09
N ASP A 135 -2.87 -10.92 22.64
CA ASP A 135 -3.13 -10.94 24.08
C ASP A 135 -2.46 -12.20 24.68
N TYR A 136 -1.17 -12.08 25.04
CA TYR A 136 -0.45 -13.06 25.87
C TYR A 136 -0.15 -12.47 27.25
#